data_AF-A0A2N3V8D6-F1
#
_entry.id   AF-A0A2N3V8D6-F1
#
_cell.length_a   1.000
_cell.length_b   1.000
_cell.length_c   1.000
_cell.angle_alpha   90.00
_cell.angle_beta   90.00
_cell.angle_gamma   90.00
#
_symmetry.space_group_name_H-M   'P 1'
#
loop_
_entity.id
_entity.type
_entity.pdbx_description
1 polymer ?
#
loop_
_entity_poly.entity_id
_entity_poly.type
_entity_poly.pdbx_seq_one_letter_code
_entity_poly.pdbx_strand_id
1 'polypeptide(L)'
;MPDVPDESRSNDDLEREPSFSMVDAAAAEVSDLVELQRTARRAANVGWKTMGGALDFTVGEHAGTFAGFSGTADVSRNAAAGTQLPPIAPPSQNNSIVPDISEDEIRRNDAENNMLEHLYSQLSEQYPLDTNNQNRASGRVRLFSEQEPCQSCNPTIREFQRMYPNIEIEVYYVLPYPPIRRDRPTL
;
A
#
# COMPACT_ATOMS: atom_id res chain seq x y z
N MET A 1 -55.35 16.19 -3.98
CA MET A 1 -54.23 15.32 -3.57
C MET A 1 -52.97 16.09 -3.91
N PRO A 2 -52.21 16.57 -2.92
CA PRO A 2 -50.95 17.25 -3.18
C PRO A 2 -49.84 16.22 -3.39
N ASP A 3 -48.99 16.52 -4.39
CA ASP A 3 -47.72 15.85 -4.69
C ASP A 3 -46.88 15.63 -3.44
N VAL A 4 -46.36 14.41 -3.29
CA VAL A 4 -45.29 14.09 -2.35
C VAL A 4 -43.98 14.23 -3.13
N PRO A 5 -43.09 15.17 -2.78
CA PRO A 5 -41.72 15.12 -3.27
C PRO A 5 -41.00 13.99 -2.53
N ASP A 6 -40.58 12.97 -3.28
CA ASP A 6 -39.66 11.93 -2.84
C ASP A 6 -38.25 12.54 -2.75
N GLU A 7 -37.98 13.20 -1.63
CA GLU A 7 -36.66 13.75 -1.32
C GLU A 7 -35.73 12.65 -0.79
N SER A 8 -34.58 12.54 -1.46
CA SER A 8 -33.31 12.06 -0.92
C SER A 8 -33.21 10.58 -0.56
N ARG A 9 -32.87 9.77 -1.57
CA ARG A 9 -31.89 8.69 -1.36
C ARG A 9 -30.58 9.37 -0.92
N SER A 10 -30.22 9.19 0.34
CA SER A 10 -28.97 9.65 0.91
C SER A 10 -27.78 9.12 0.11
N ASN A 11 -26.97 10.05 -0.38
CA ASN A 11 -25.64 9.83 -0.98
C ASN A 11 -24.66 9.31 0.10
N ASP A 12 -24.72 8.03 0.44
CA ASP A 12 -23.71 7.36 1.31
C ASP A 12 -22.88 6.30 0.56
N ASP A 13 -22.78 6.41 -0.76
CA ASP A 13 -21.67 5.82 -1.54
C ASP A 13 -20.57 6.89 -1.72
N LEU A 14 -20.13 7.48 -0.62
CA LEU A 14 -18.87 8.23 -0.63
C LEU A 14 -17.76 7.20 -0.82
N GLU A 15 -17.30 7.03 -2.07
CA GLU A 15 -16.01 6.40 -2.37
C GLU A 15 -14.98 7.04 -1.43
N ARG A 16 -14.58 6.29 -0.39
CA ARG A 16 -13.79 6.83 0.71
C ARG A 16 -12.37 7.04 0.20
N GLU A 17 -12.06 8.26 -0.20
CA GLU A 17 -10.76 8.53 -0.81
C GLU A 17 -9.62 8.23 0.17
N PRO A 18 -8.51 7.62 -0.29
CA PRO A 18 -7.35 7.38 0.54
C PRO A 18 -6.76 8.71 0.99
N SER A 19 -6.38 8.82 2.26
CA SER A 19 -5.74 10.03 2.76
C SER A 19 -4.26 10.00 2.41
N PHE A 20 -3.79 10.99 1.66
CA PHE A 20 -2.38 11.18 1.35
C PHE A 20 -1.83 12.34 2.18
N SER A 21 -0.71 12.15 2.86
CA SER A 21 -0.09 13.18 3.70
C SER A 21 1.42 13.18 3.56
N MET A 22 1.96 14.34 3.17
CA MET A 22 3.41 14.56 3.21
C MET A 22 3.85 14.81 4.65
N VAL A 23 4.85 14.07 5.13
CA VAL A 23 5.36 14.14 6.50
C VAL A 23 6.88 14.20 6.53
N ASP A 24 7.45 14.63 7.66
CA ASP A 24 8.89 14.48 7.91
C ASP A 24 9.21 13.01 8.23
N ALA A 25 10.38 12.53 7.80
CA ALA A 25 10.80 11.14 8.05
C ALA A 25 10.98 10.82 9.55
N ALA A 26 11.14 11.85 10.40
CA ALA A 26 11.20 11.74 11.85
C ALA A 26 9.86 11.96 12.55
N ALA A 27 8.77 12.17 11.80
CA ALA A 27 7.44 12.33 12.37
C ALA A 27 7.01 11.04 13.11
N ALA A 28 6.38 11.19 14.27
CA ALA A 28 6.06 10.08 15.16
C ALA A 28 5.11 9.06 14.50
N GLU A 29 4.29 9.52 13.55
CA GLU A 29 3.29 8.77 12.82
C GLU A 29 3.90 7.73 11.85
N VAL A 30 5.13 7.96 11.38
CA VAL A 30 5.81 7.13 10.36
C VAL A 30 7.22 6.70 10.71
N SER A 31 7.81 7.23 11.79
CA SER A 31 9.22 6.98 12.13
C SER A 31 9.55 5.49 12.29
N ASP A 32 8.61 4.70 12.81
CA ASP A 32 8.67 3.23 12.92
C ASP A 32 8.72 2.55 11.53
N LEU A 33 7.85 2.97 10.61
CA LEU A 33 7.81 2.48 9.24
C LEU A 33 9.05 2.88 8.44
N VAL A 34 9.57 4.09 8.64
CA VAL A 34 10.81 4.57 8.03
C VAL A 34 12.00 3.74 8.53
N GLU A 35 12.06 3.43 9.83
CA GLU A 35 13.12 2.60 10.40
C GLU A 35 13.06 1.15 9.87
N LEU A 36 11.86 0.57 9.79
CA LEU A 36 11.64 -0.75 9.21
C LEU A 36 12.13 -0.81 7.76
N GLN A 37 11.72 0.17 6.95
CA GLN A 37 12.11 0.27 5.55
C GLN A 37 13.64 0.38 5.39
N ARG A 38 14.30 1.24 6.18
CA ARG A 38 15.77 1.41 6.15
C ARG A 38 16.50 0.16 6.58
N THR A 39 16.00 -0.51 7.61
CA THR A 39 16.56 -1.77 8.10
C THR A 39 16.46 -2.86 7.04
N ALA A 40 15.29 -3.00 6.42
CA ALA A 40 15.06 -3.93 5.32
C ALA A 40 15.98 -3.64 4.13
N ARG A 41 16.08 -2.36 3.71
CA ARG A 41 16.92 -1.92 2.59
C ARG A 41 18.38 -2.30 2.81
N ARG A 42 18.92 -2.02 4.01
CA ARG A 42 20.32 -2.32 4.35
C ARG A 42 20.58 -3.81 4.43
N ALA A 43 19.72 -4.55 5.14
CA ALA A 43 19.90 -5.98 5.37
C ALA A 43 19.74 -6.79 4.07
N ALA A 44 18.84 -6.37 3.18
CA ALA A 44 18.62 -6.97 1.87
C ALA A 44 19.46 -6.33 0.75
N ASN A 45 20.46 -5.51 1.09
CA ASN A 45 21.39 -4.87 0.15
C ASN A 45 20.69 -4.21 -1.07
N VAL A 46 19.57 -3.54 -0.82
CA VAL A 46 18.75 -2.94 -1.87
C VAL A 46 19.37 -1.62 -2.32
N GLY A 47 19.64 -1.52 -3.62
CA GLY A 47 20.28 -0.34 -4.21
C GLY A 47 19.43 0.93 -4.06
N TRP A 48 20.10 2.08 -4.02
CA TRP A 48 19.50 3.41 -3.84
C TRP A 48 18.55 3.85 -4.97
N LYS A 49 18.51 3.14 -6.09
CA LYS A 49 17.58 3.41 -7.21
C LYS A 49 16.23 2.73 -7.04
N THR A 50 16.15 1.73 -6.16
CA THR A 50 14.94 0.97 -5.90
C THR A 50 14.11 1.75 -4.90
N MET A 51 12.89 2.13 -5.28
CA MET A 51 11.94 2.77 -4.39
C MET A 51 11.49 1.79 -3.33
N GLY A 52 11.33 2.28 -2.10
CA GLY A 52 10.86 1.47 -0.99
C GLY A 52 9.79 2.16 -0.17
N GLY A 53 9.15 1.36 0.67
CA GLY A 53 8.16 1.78 1.64
C GLY A 53 8.03 0.75 2.74
N ALA A 54 7.09 0.98 3.64
CA ALA A 54 6.67 0.00 4.63
C ALA A 54 5.18 0.14 4.93
N LEU A 55 4.59 -0.94 5.38
CA LEU A 55 3.16 -1.04 5.67
C LEU A 55 2.99 -1.64 7.06
N ASP A 56 2.15 -1.00 7.86
CA ASP A 56 1.64 -1.49 9.13
C ASP A 56 0.13 -1.64 9.02
N PHE A 57 -0.43 -2.75 9.49
CA PHE A 57 -1.86 -2.97 9.44
C PHE A 57 -2.40 -3.66 10.68
N THR A 58 -3.65 -3.37 10.98
CA THR A 58 -4.47 -4.08 11.96
C THR A 58 -5.87 -4.18 11.41
N VAL A 59 -6.33 -5.40 11.12
CA VAL A 59 -7.64 -5.71 10.55
C VAL A 59 -8.25 -6.85 11.36
N GLY A 60 -9.32 -6.56 12.08
CA GLY A 60 -9.89 -7.50 13.06
C GLY A 60 -8.84 -7.95 14.09
N GLU A 61 -8.56 -9.25 14.12
CA GLU A 61 -7.54 -9.85 15.01
C GLU A 61 -6.18 -10.04 14.29
N HIS A 62 -6.11 -9.73 12.99
CA HIS A 62 -4.91 -9.89 12.21
C HIS A 62 -4.13 -8.57 12.16
N ALA A 63 -2.86 -8.61 12.54
CA ALA A 63 -1.98 -7.47 12.49
C ALA A 63 -0.59 -7.88 11.99
N GLY A 64 0.10 -6.94 11.37
CA GLY A 64 1.44 -7.18 10.85
C GLY A 64 2.09 -5.92 10.34
N THR A 65 3.40 -6.01 10.17
CA THR A 65 4.21 -4.93 9.64
C THR A 65 5.28 -5.51 8.73
N PHE A 66 5.47 -4.92 7.55
CA PHE A 66 6.48 -5.35 6.58
C PHE A 66 6.98 -4.19 5.72
N ALA A 67 8.20 -4.30 5.21
CA ALA A 67 8.74 -3.40 4.20
C ALA A 67 8.33 -3.86 2.78
N GLY A 68 8.33 -2.94 1.83
CA GLY A 68 8.13 -3.25 0.41
C GLY A 68 9.07 -2.48 -0.49
N PHE A 69 9.43 -3.08 -1.62
CA PHE A 69 10.34 -2.49 -2.59
C PHE A 69 9.82 -2.65 -4.00
N SER A 70 10.09 -1.65 -4.84
CA SER A 70 9.74 -1.69 -6.26
C SER A 70 10.60 -2.70 -7.03
N GLY A 71 10.10 -3.17 -8.16
CA GLY A 71 10.75 -4.14 -9.04
C GLY A 71 10.10 -5.52 -9.00
N THR A 72 10.55 -6.39 -9.91
CA THR A 72 10.08 -7.78 -10.05
C THR A 72 10.94 -8.79 -9.30
N ALA A 73 12.11 -8.35 -8.81
CA ALA A 73 13.04 -9.21 -8.10
C ALA A 73 12.65 -9.29 -6.62
N ASP A 74 12.65 -10.51 -6.09
CA ASP A 74 12.52 -10.75 -4.66
C ASP A 74 13.81 -10.32 -3.94
N VAL A 75 13.78 -9.09 -3.42
CA VAL A 75 14.96 -8.46 -2.79
C VAL A 75 15.41 -9.19 -1.52
N SER A 76 14.54 -9.97 -0.88
CA SER A 76 14.92 -10.75 0.31
C SER A 76 16.05 -11.75 0.00
N ARG A 77 16.15 -12.21 -1.26
CA ARG A 77 17.18 -13.13 -1.74
C ARG A 77 18.56 -12.51 -1.90
N ASN A 78 18.65 -11.18 -1.86
CA ASN A 78 19.93 -10.47 -1.93
C ASN A 78 20.71 -10.54 -0.62
N ALA A 79 20.04 -10.83 0.50
CA ALA A 79 20.68 -10.88 1.81
C ALA A 79 21.67 -12.04 1.88
N ALA A 80 22.79 -11.81 2.58
CA ALA A 80 23.75 -12.88 2.84
C ALA A 80 23.09 -14.00 3.65
N ALA A 81 23.49 -15.25 3.38
CA ALA A 81 22.96 -16.41 4.11
C ALA A 81 23.13 -16.23 5.63
N GLY A 82 22.05 -16.44 6.39
CA GLY A 82 22.03 -16.26 7.84
C GLY A 82 21.74 -14.82 8.32
N THR A 83 21.56 -13.86 7.41
CA THR A 83 21.09 -12.52 7.77
C THR A 83 19.64 -12.58 8.25
N GLN A 84 19.38 -12.06 9.44
CA GLN A 84 18.02 -11.88 9.92
C GLN A 84 17.40 -10.67 9.21
N LEU A 85 16.42 -10.92 8.36
CA LEU A 85 15.66 -9.88 7.68
C LEU A 85 14.40 -9.51 8.47
N PRO A 86 14.00 -8.23 8.49
CA PRO A 86 12.63 -7.89 8.79
C PRO A 86 11.68 -8.50 7.73
N PRO A 87 10.37 -8.60 8.00
CA PRO A 87 9.39 -9.00 6.99
C PRO A 87 9.44 -8.06 5.77
N ILE A 88 9.52 -8.65 4.58
CA ILE A 88 9.54 -7.92 3.29
C ILE A 88 8.48 -8.53 2.40
N ALA A 89 7.60 -7.68 1.85
CA ALA A 89 6.61 -8.07 0.86
C ALA A 89 7.30 -8.61 -0.41
N PRO A 90 6.88 -9.79 -0.92
CA PRO A 90 7.38 -10.30 -2.18
C PRO A 90 6.90 -9.41 -3.34
N PRO A 91 7.57 -9.45 -4.50
CA PRO A 91 7.08 -8.77 -5.70
C PRO A 91 5.74 -9.36 -6.16
N SER A 92 4.82 -8.49 -6.57
CA SER A 92 3.54 -8.90 -7.13
C SER A 92 3.76 -9.78 -8.37
N GLN A 93 2.99 -10.87 -8.48
CA GLN A 93 3.07 -11.77 -9.63
C GLN A 93 1.85 -11.66 -10.55
N ASN A 94 0.67 -11.39 -9.95
CA ASN A 94 -0.61 -11.61 -10.63
C ASN A 94 -1.57 -10.39 -10.59
N ASN A 95 -1.26 -9.31 -9.85
CA ASN A 95 -2.15 -8.16 -9.61
C ASN A 95 -3.61 -8.58 -9.32
N SER A 96 -3.80 -9.32 -8.23
CA SER A 96 -5.10 -9.89 -7.87
C SER A 96 -6.12 -8.83 -7.49
N ILE A 97 -5.66 -7.65 -7.05
CA ILE A 97 -6.53 -6.50 -6.75
C ILE A 97 -7.02 -5.89 -8.06
N VAL A 98 -6.14 -5.69 -9.04
CA VAL A 98 -6.48 -5.04 -10.32
C VAL A 98 -6.02 -5.89 -11.52
N PRO A 99 -6.85 -6.86 -11.96
CA PRO A 99 -6.42 -7.88 -12.92
C PRO A 99 -6.39 -7.42 -14.39
N ASP A 100 -7.07 -6.31 -14.75
CA ASP A 100 -7.50 -6.04 -16.14
C ASP A 100 -6.88 -4.78 -16.78
N ILE A 101 -5.79 -4.25 -16.22
CA ILE A 101 -5.19 -2.99 -16.68
C ILE A 101 -3.88 -3.25 -17.44
N SER A 102 -3.74 -2.57 -18.58
CA SER A 102 -2.57 -2.65 -19.47
C SER A 102 -1.27 -2.33 -18.71
N GLU A 103 -0.16 -2.98 -19.07
CA GLU A 103 1.16 -2.77 -18.42
C GLU A 103 1.63 -1.30 -18.48
N ASP A 104 1.13 -0.54 -19.46
CA ASP A 104 1.46 0.87 -19.66
C ASP A 104 0.68 1.82 -18.72
N GLU A 105 -0.44 1.37 -18.13
CA GLU A 105 -1.32 2.20 -17.29
C GLU A 105 -1.10 2.03 -15.78
N ILE A 106 -0.54 0.89 -15.33
CA ILE A 106 -0.12 0.68 -13.94
C ILE A 106 1.31 0.15 -13.92
N ARG A 107 2.20 0.84 -13.21
CA ARG A 107 3.51 0.30 -12.87
C ARG A 107 3.32 -0.85 -11.86
N ARG A 108 3.08 -2.05 -12.39
CA ARG A 108 2.80 -3.29 -11.61
C ARG A 108 3.82 -3.58 -10.51
N ASN A 109 5.03 -3.07 -10.71
CA ASN A 109 6.18 -3.30 -9.85
C ASN A 109 6.49 -2.12 -8.91
N ASP A 110 5.59 -1.15 -8.75
CA ASP A 110 5.76 -0.11 -7.75
C ASP A 110 5.68 -0.71 -6.34
N ALA A 111 6.40 -0.12 -5.38
CA ALA A 111 6.53 -0.66 -4.04
C ALA A 111 5.16 -0.78 -3.35
N GLU A 112 4.29 0.20 -3.59
CA GLU A 112 2.93 0.29 -3.09
C GLU A 112 2.08 -0.88 -3.60
N ASN A 113 2.19 -1.23 -4.88
CA ASN A 113 1.46 -2.37 -5.45
C ASN A 113 1.93 -3.69 -4.84
N ASN A 114 3.24 -3.89 -4.71
CA ASN A 114 3.80 -5.08 -4.06
C ASN A 114 3.32 -5.21 -2.60
N MET A 115 3.26 -4.10 -1.85
CA MET A 115 2.78 -4.10 -0.47
C MET A 115 1.28 -4.37 -0.36
N LEU A 116 0.46 -3.75 -1.20
CA LEU A 116 -0.99 -3.92 -1.17
C LEU A 116 -1.40 -5.32 -1.63
N GLU A 117 -0.77 -5.87 -2.67
CA GLU A 117 -0.99 -7.25 -3.11
C GLU A 117 -0.59 -8.25 -2.02
N HIS A 118 0.51 -7.99 -1.33
CA HIS A 118 0.91 -8.83 -0.20
C HIS A 118 -0.10 -8.76 0.95
N LEU A 119 -0.53 -7.56 1.34
CA LEU A 119 -1.59 -7.37 2.34
C LEU A 119 -2.87 -8.10 1.90
N TYR A 120 -3.28 -7.94 0.65
CA TYR A 120 -4.45 -8.60 0.10
C TYR A 120 -4.34 -10.13 0.21
N SER A 121 -3.18 -10.70 -0.11
CA SER A 121 -2.97 -12.14 0.03
C SER A 121 -3.17 -12.62 1.47
N GLN A 122 -2.66 -11.87 2.46
CA GLN A 122 -2.82 -12.19 3.88
C GLN A 122 -4.28 -12.06 4.35
N LEU A 123 -4.97 -11.01 3.91
CA LEU A 123 -6.36 -10.78 4.28
C LEU A 123 -7.31 -11.74 3.57
N SER A 124 -7.06 -12.12 2.32
CA SER A 124 -7.96 -13.00 1.55
C SER A 124 -8.15 -14.38 2.18
N GLU A 125 -7.14 -14.86 2.92
CA GLU A 125 -7.21 -16.12 3.67
C GLU A 125 -8.07 -16.00 4.93
N GLN A 126 -7.99 -14.85 5.64
CA GLN A 126 -8.66 -14.62 6.93
C GLN A 126 -10.06 -14.02 6.78
N TYR A 127 -10.23 -13.18 5.78
CA TYR A 127 -11.38 -12.34 5.50
C TYR A 127 -11.76 -12.47 4.01
N PRO A 128 -12.17 -13.67 3.55
CA PRO A 128 -12.50 -13.90 2.15
C PRO A 128 -13.66 -13.01 1.70
N LEU A 129 -13.63 -12.59 0.43
CA LEU A 129 -14.67 -11.74 -0.14
C LEU A 129 -15.99 -12.51 -0.31
N ASP A 130 -17.10 -11.78 -0.18
CA ASP A 130 -18.44 -12.28 -0.45
C ASP A 130 -18.77 -12.29 -1.95
N THR A 131 -20.02 -12.60 -2.29
CA THR A 131 -20.51 -12.64 -3.67
C THR A 131 -20.50 -11.28 -4.39
N ASN A 132 -20.33 -10.18 -3.67
CA ASN A 132 -20.20 -8.83 -4.21
C ASN A 132 -18.73 -8.39 -4.35
N ASN A 133 -17.78 -9.31 -4.16
CA ASN A 133 -16.34 -9.05 -4.07
C ASN A 133 -15.99 -8.07 -2.94
N GLN A 134 -16.69 -8.14 -1.80
CA GLN A 134 -16.43 -7.29 -0.65
C GLN A 134 -16.30 -8.09 0.65
N ASN A 135 -15.56 -7.55 1.61
CA ASN A 135 -15.55 -8.02 2.99
C ASN A 135 -15.65 -6.82 3.96
N ARG A 136 -16.48 -6.96 4.99
CA ARG A 136 -16.74 -5.90 5.99
C ARG A 136 -15.77 -5.89 7.17
N ALA A 137 -14.68 -6.65 7.10
CA ALA A 137 -13.59 -6.58 8.06
C ALA A 137 -13.13 -5.12 8.22
N SER A 138 -12.99 -4.71 9.47
CA SER A 138 -12.65 -3.34 9.83
C SER A 138 -11.25 -3.27 10.38
N GLY A 139 -10.58 -2.14 10.14
CA GLY A 139 -9.19 -2.01 10.50
C GLY A 139 -8.57 -0.72 10.01
N ARG A 140 -7.27 -0.61 10.21
CA ARG A 140 -6.45 0.50 9.75
C ARG A 140 -5.17 -0.03 9.13
N VAL A 141 -4.74 0.66 8.09
CA VAL A 141 -3.49 0.43 7.37
C VAL A 141 -2.76 1.77 7.31
N ARG A 142 -1.51 1.78 7.77
CA ARG A 142 -0.57 2.87 7.56
C ARG A 142 0.42 2.43 6.50
N LEU A 143 0.41 3.11 5.36
CA LEU A 143 1.34 2.87 4.26
C LEU A 143 2.31 4.03 4.18
N PHE A 144 3.58 3.76 4.40
CA PHE A 144 4.67 4.70 4.17
C PHE A 144 5.31 4.41 2.80
N SER A 145 5.44 5.44 1.97
CA SER A 145 6.24 5.42 0.75
C SER A 145 7.32 6.50 0.79
N GLU A 146 8.52 6.20 0.27
CA GLU A 146 9.60 7.19 0.18
C GLU A 146 9.24 8.38 -0.71
N GLN A 147 8.40 8.18 -1.73
CA GLN A 147 7.89 9.24 -2.59
C GLN A 147 6.37 9.25 -2.56
N GLU A 148 5.78 10.37 -2.94
CA GLU A 148 4.36 10.47 -3.20
C GLU A 148 3.96 9.32 -4.14
N PRO A 149 3.00 8.46 -3.73
CA PRO A 149 2.51 7.39 -4.58
C PRO A 149 2.11 7.97 -5.92
N CYS A 150 2.65 7.39 -7.00
CA CYS A 150 2.35 7.92 -8.31
C CYS A 150 0.86 7.73 -8.62
N GLN A 151 0.29 8.55 -9.53
CA GLN A 151 -1.12 8.44 -9.92
C GLN A 151 -1.51 7.02 -10.38
N SER A 152 -0.54 6.21 -10.82
CA SER A 152 -0.77 4.82 -11.24
C SER A 152 -0.98 3.83 -10.08
N CYS A 153 -0.70 4.21 -8.84
CA CYS A 153 -1.01 3.41 -7.64
C CYS A 153 -2.43 3.66 -7.11
N ASN A 154 -3.08 4.77 -7.50
CA ASN A 154 -4.43 5.11 -7.06
C ASN A 154 -5.50 4.06 -7.43
N PRO A 155 -5.48 3.43 -8.63
CA PRO A 155 -6.43 2.37 -8.95
C PRO A 155 -6.34 1.18 -7.99
N THR A 156 -5.12 0.74 -7.63
CA THR A 156 -4.91 -0.38 -6.70
C THR A 156 -5.42 -0.06 -5.31
N ILE A 157 -5.13 1.13 -4.79
CA ILE A 157 -5.61 1.55 -3.47
C ILE A 157 -7.14 1.64 -3.46
N ARG A 158 -7.74 2.25 -4.49
CA ARG A 158 -9.20 2.39 -4.61
C ARG A 158 -9.89 1.05 -4.71
N GLU A 159 -9.36 0.14 -5.52
CA GLU A 159 -9.93 -1.19 -5.68
C GLU A 159 -9.79 -2.02 -4.40
N PHE A 160 -8.66 -1.92 -3.70
CA PHE A 160 -8.52 -2.52 -2.38
C PHE A 160 -9.55 -1.95 -1.37
N GLN A 161 -9.77 -0.64 -1.35
CA GLN A 161 -10.81 -0.01 -0.52
C GLN A 161 -12.22 -0.44 -0.93
N ARG A 162 -12.47 -0.68 -2.22
CA ARG A 162 -13.74 -1.23 -2.72
C ARG A 162 -13.97 -2.64 -2.19
N MET A 163 -12.91 -3.46 -2.14
CA MET A 163 -12.94 -4.85 -1.63
C MET A 163 -13.07 -4.89 -0.11
N TYR A 164 -12.46 -3.95 0.62
CA TYR A 164 -12.51 -3.85 2.08
C TYR A 164 -12.95 -2.45 2.55
N PRO A 165 -14.24 -2.09 2.40
CA PRO A 165 -14.74 -0.73 2.63
C PRO A 165 -14.60 -0.22 4.07
N ASN A 166 -14.42 -1.12 5.04
CA ASN A 166 -14.28 -0.76 6.45
C ASN A 166 -12.81 -0.68 6.91
N ILE A 167 -11.83 -0.85 6.01
CA ILE A 167 -10.42 -0.66 6.30
C ILE A 167 -10.03 0.78 5.95
N GLU A 168 -9.51 1.51 6.92
CA GLU A 168 -8.99 2.86 6.73
C GLU A 168 -7.54 2.80 6.26
N ILE A 169 -7.21 3.48 5.15
CA ILE A 169 -5.85 3.52 4.61
C ILE A 169 -5.32 4.95 4.69
N GLU A 170 -4.24 5.10 5.44
CA GLU A 170 -3.48 6.32 5.52
C GLU A 170 -2.16 6.14 4.79
N VAL A 171 -1.93 7.00 3.81
CA VAL A 171 -0.73 6.97 2.99
C VAL A 171 0.14 8.17 3.32
N TYR A 172 1.35 7.90 3.78
CA TYR A 172 2.34 8.89 4.14
C TYR A 172 3.52 8.84 3.18
N TYR A 173 4.04 10.02 2.86
CA TYR A 173 5.24 10.13 2.03
C TYR A 173 6.13 11.28 2.47
N VAL A 174 7.44 11.18 2.20
CA VAL A 174 8.43 12.18 2.64
C VAL A 174 9.02 13.01 1.50
N LEU A 175 8.79 12.61 0.24
CA LEU A 175 9.27 13.31 -0.95
C LEU A 175 8.14 13.41 -1.99
N PRO A 176 7.99 14.54 -2.70
CA PRO A 176 6.97 14.68 -3.75
C PRO A 176 7.35 13.91 -5.03
N TYR A 177 6.35 13.58 -5.87
CA TYR A 177 6.54 12.98 -7.19
C TYR A 177 6.12 13.94 -8.33
N PRO A 178 6.89 14.06 -9.42
CA PRO A 178 8.21 13.47 -9.65
C PRO A 178 9.29 14.13 -8.76
N PRO A 179 10.41 13.45 -8.50
CA PRO A 179 11.45 13.98 -7.63
C PRO A 179 11.98 15.33 -8.16
N ILE A 180 12.05 16.32 -7.27
CA ILE A 180 12.52 17.69 -7.59
C ILE A 180 13.95 17.68 -8.17
N ARG A 181 14.74 16.64 -7.87
CA ARG A 181 16.03 16.37 -8.54
C ARG A 181 16.25 14.88 -8.80
N ARG A 182 16.70 14.54 -10.02
CA ARG A 182 16.99 13.16 -10.47
C ARG A 182 18.17 12.49 -9.74
N ASP A 183 18.95 13.25 -8.98
CA ASP A 183 20.20 12.84 -8.32
C ASP A 183 20.06 12.66 -6.80
N ARG A 184 18.85 12.78 -6.23
CA ARG A 184 18.67 12.57 -4.79
C ARG A 184 18.54 11.08 -4.41
N PRO A 185 19.15 10.68 -3.30
CA PRO A 185 19.07 9.32 -2.77
C PRO A 185 17.66 9.02 -2.24
N THR A 186 17.26 7.76 -2.35
CA THR A 186 16.21 7.17 -1.48
C THR A 186 16.63 7.29 0.00
N LEU A 187 15.67 7.21 0.92
CA LEU A 187 15.89 7.39 2.37
C LEU A 187 16.87 6.39 3.00
#